data_AF-A0A941S816-F1
#
_entry.id   AF-A0A941S816-F1
#
_cell.length_a   1.000
_cell.length_b   1.000
_cell.length_c   1.000
_cell.angle_alpha   90.00
_cell.angle_beta   90.00
_cell.angle_gamma   90.00
#
_symmetry.space_group_name_H-M   'P 1'
#
loop_
_entity.id
_entity.type
_entity.pdbx_description
1 polymer ?
#
loop_
_entity_poly.entity_id
_entity_poly.type
_entity_poly.pdbx_seq_one_letter_code
_entity_poly.pdbx_strand_id
1 'polypeptide(L)'
;MTAALALPTRRVEEWKYSDLARALGDAGFGDASARVSAGKVPAGVDVFDLDEPNRPDWVKAHYGKLGGNSVSAVSLAKARGGIALRIPKGKIIEDVLSLNFSGEGHVRALLVLEEGAALTLSEEFGAGETRNAGLEIVLGANARLDHVRVSPISDAVQVEEISLTLARDAVYRAHFANFGAKLSRIELAIALNGEGAEAHLSGVSVLSDRHADVTTQVSHAVGRTQSTQLFKKVVSGKAQAVYQGKVVVAHGANGSDSRQTAKA
;
A
#
# COMPACT_ATOMS: atom_id res chain seq x y z
N MET A 1 27.86 -9.70 -3.34
CA MET A 1 26.92 -10.84 -3.37
C MET A 1 25.81 -10.57 -2.36
N THR A 2 24.68 -10.05 -2.81
CA THR A 2 23.50 -9.83 -1.97
C THR A 2 22.87 -11.19 -1.73
N ALA A 3 22.81 -11.66 -0.48
CA ALA A 3 22.10 -12.90 -0.16
C ALA A 3 20.65 -12.76 -0.68
N ALA A 4 20.20 -13.71 -1.49
CA ALA A 4 18.79 -13.77 -1.88
C ALA A 4 17.97 -13.92 -0.60
N LEU A 5 17.17 -12.92 -0.24
CA LEU A 5 16.27 -13.04 0.89
C LEU A 5 15.31 -14.20 0.59
N ALA A 6 15.26 -15.20 1.48
CA ALA A 6 14.35 -16.32 1.34
C ALA A 6 12.89 -15.81 1.36
N LEU A 7 12.08 -16.31 0.43
CA LEU A 7 10.66 -15.97 0.38
C LEU A 7 9.97 -16.45 1.68
N PRO A 8 9.08 -15.64 2.26
CA PRO A 8 8.38 -16.01 3.47
C PRO A 8 7.48 -17.23 3.26
N THR A 9 7.40 -18.03 4.32
CA THR A 9 6.56 -19.22 4.43
C THR A 9 5.61 -19.04 5.62
N ARG A 10 4.69 -19.99 5.82
CA ARG A 10 3.81 -20.01 7.00
C ARG A 10 4.53 -20.16 8.35
N ARG A 11 5.86 -20.38 8.37
CA ARG A 11 6.68 -20.39 9.59
C ARG A 11 7.04 -18.98 10.06
N VAL A 12 6.94 -17.98 9.20
CA VAL A 12 7.08 -16.56 9.55
C VAL A 12 5.70 -16.08 10.03
N GLU A 13 5.60 -15.56 11.24
CA GLU A 13 4.30 -15.28 11.88
C GLU A 13 3.49 -14.24 11.08
N GLU A 14 4.16 -13.23 10.49
CA GLU A 14 3.53 -12.24 9.62
C GLU A 14 2.90 -12.86 8.36
N TRP A 15 3.34 -14.06 7.96
CA TRP A 15 2.94 -14.78 6.73
C TRP A 15 2.23 -16.10 7.03
N LYS A 16 1.80 -16.33 8.27
CA LYS A 16 1.16 -17.57 8.74
C LYS A 16 0.01 -18.07 7.86
N TYR A 17 -0.74 -17.15 7.26
CA TYR A 17 -1.88 -17.47 6.41
C TYR A 17 -1.59 -17.38 4.90
N SER A 18 -0.43 -16.86 4.49
CA SER A 18 -0.06 -16.59 3.10
C SER A 18 1.29 -17.25 2.79
N ASP A 19 1.28 -18.44 2.20
CA ASP A 19 2.52 -19.17 1.87
C ASP A 19 3.11 -18.66 0.55
N LEU A 20 3.87 -17.57 0.62
CA LEU A 20 4.39 -16.90 -0.58
C LEU A 20 5.39 -17.79 -1.33
N ALA A 21 6.30 -18.46 -0.62
CA ALA A 21 7.26 -19.37 -1.22
C ALA A 21 6.56 -20.48 -2.01
N ARG A 22 5.51 -21.10 -1.45
CA ARG A 22 4.73 -22.11 -2.15
C ARG A 22 3.95 -21.54 -3.35
N ALA A 23 3.42 -20.32 -3.23
CA ALA A 23 2.62 -19.71 -4.29
C ALA A 23 3.46 -19.31 -5.51
N LEU A 24 4.68 -18.82 -5.30
CA LEU A 24 5.61 -18.42 -6.36
C LEU A 24 6.45 -19.59 -6.91
N GLY A 25 6.80 -20.56 -6.07
CA GLY A 25 7.76 -21.60 -6.42
C GLY A 25 9.15 -21.02 -6.75
N ASP A 26 9.95 -21.76 -7.52
CA ASP A 26 11.33 -21.37 -7.86
C ASP A 26 11.39 -20.16 -8.81
N ALA A 27 10.31 -19.86 -9.53
CA ALA A 27 10.24 -18.72 -10.45
C ALA A 27 10.26 -17.37 -9.71
N GLY A 28 9.89 -17.34 -8.42
CA GLY A 28 9.76 -16.10 -7.66
C GLY A 28 8.79 -15.12 -8.34
N PHE A 29 9.09 -13.83 -8.25
CA PHE A 29 8.35 -12.79 -8.98
C PHE A 29 8.81 -12.62 -10.44
N GLY A 30 9.74 -13.45 -10.93
CA GLY A 30 10.41 -13.27 -12.21
C GLY A 30 11.45 -12.13 -12.20
N ASP A 31 12.12 -11.97 -13.34
CA ASP A 31 13.11 -10.90 -13.58
C ASP A 31 12.58 -9.79 -14.52
N ALA A 32 11.29 -9.85 -14.85
CA ALA A 32 10.63 -8.82 -15.64
C ALA A 32 10.49 -7.50 -14.84
N SER A 33 10.31 -6.41 -15.59
CA SER A 33 10.08 -5.08 -15.03
C SER A 33 8.59 -4.73 -15.09
N ALA A 34 7.90 -4.89 -13.96
CA ALA A 34 6.57 -4.35 -13.80
C ALA A 34 6.61 -2.82 -13.93
N ARG A 35 5.53 -2.24 -14.44
CA ARG A 35 5.40 -0.81 -14.70
C ARG A 35 4.18 -0.25 -13.99
N VAL A 36 4.28 1.01 -13.64
CA VAL A 36 3.17 1.82 -13.15
C VAL A 36 3.09 3.07 -14.01
N SER A 37 1.87 3.42 -14.43
CA SER A 37 1.60 4.66 -15.14
C SER A 37 0.47 5.41 -14.47
N ALA A 38 0.59 6.73 -14.40
CA ALA A 38 -0.57 7.56 -14.12
C ALA A 38 -1.48 7.60 -15.36
N GLY A 39 -2.79 7.64 -15.15
CA GLY A 39 -3.76 7.97 -16.18
C GLY A 39 -3.62 9.43 -16.63
N LYS A 40 -4.74 10.12 -16.88
CA LYS A 40 -4.69 11.57 -17.13
C LYS A 40 -4.17 12.27 -15.86
N VAL A 41 -2.96 12.83 -15.94
CA VAL A 41 -2.36 13.58 -14.83
C VAL A 41 -3.02 14.97 -14.77
N PRO A 42 -3.68 15.32 -13.65
CA PRO A 42 -4.29 16.64 -13.49
C PRO A 42 -3.23 17.76 -13.45
N ALA A 43 -3.63 18.97 -13.85
CA ALA A 43 -2.75 20.13 -13.77
C ALA A 43 -2.34 20.40 -12.31
N GLY A 44 -1.05 20.69 -12.10
CA GLY A 44 -0.51 20.96 -10.77
C GLY A 44 -0.04 19.72 -10.00
N VAL A 45 -0.03 18.53 -10.63
CA VAL A 45 0.68 17.35 -10.12
C VAL A 45 2.06 17.29 -10.77
N ASP A 46 3.11 17.26 -9.94
CA ASP A 46 4.46 16.99 -10.42
C ASP A 46 4.65 15.49 -10.59
N VAL A 47 5.30 15.08 -11.68
CA VAL A 47 5.58 13.68 -12.01
C VAL A 47 7.07 13.50 -12.23
N PHE A 48 7.62 12.41 -11.71
CA PHE A 48 9.01 12.01 -11.95
C PHE A 48 9.09 10.50 -12.16
N ASP A 49 9.81 10.09 -13.20
CA ASP A 49 10.10 8.66 -13.44
C ASP A 49 11.25 8.22 -12.51
N LEU A 50 11.00 7.21 -11.67
CA LEU A 50 11.95 6.77 -10.65
C LEU A 50 13.24 6.15 -11.22
N ASP A 51 13.26 5.79 -12.50
CA ASP A 51 14.43 5.30 -13.22
C ASP A 51 15.33 6.43 -13.76
N GLU A 52 14.81 7.66 -13.87
CA GLU A 52 15.59 8.79 -14.35
C GLU A 52 16.67 9.20 -13.33
N PRO A 53 17.87 9.58 -13.80
CA PRO A 53 18.90 10.14 -12.93
C PRO A 53 18.46 11.49 -12.37
N ASN A 54 19.20 12.00 -11.38
CA ASN A 54 19.00 13.34 -10.82
C ASN A 54 17.62 13.56 -10.16
N ARG A 55 17.19 12.60 -9.35
CA ARG A 55 15.97 12.68 -8.53
C ARG A 55 15.79 14.07 -7.88
N PRO A 56 14.60 14.71 -7.99
CA PRO A 56 14.27 15.92 -7.25
C PRO A 56 14.40 15.73 -5.74
N ASP A 57 14.58 16.83 -5.01
CA ASP A 57 14.83 16.77 -3.57
C ASP A 57 13.68 16.11 -2.79
N TRP A 58 12.43 16.36 -3.19
CA TRP A 58 11.27 15.70 -2.59
C TRP A 58 11.27 14.18 -2.81
N VAL A 59 11.76 13.69 -3.95
CA VAL A 59 11.90 12.24 -4.19
C VAL A 59 13.01 11.68 -3.29
N LYS A 60 14.18 12.34 -3.25
CA LYS A 60 15.31 11.91 -2.40
C LYS A 60 14.96 11.88 -0.91
N ALA A 61 14.14 12.83 -0.47
CA ALA A 61 13.72 12.96 0.92
C ALA A 61 12.79 11.81 1.37
N HIS A 62 12.05 11.20 0.45
CA HIS A 62 10.94 10.31 0.80
C HIS A 62 11.02 8.90 0.21
N TYR A 63 11.57 8.71 -0.99
CA TYR A 63 11.58 7.41 -1.66
C TYR A 63 12.50 6.40 -0.96
N GLY A 64 11.97 5.19 -0.70
CA GLY A 64 12.67 4.12 -0.01
C GLY A 64 12.94 4.43 1.47
N LYS A 65 12.20 5.36 2.07
CA LYS A 65 12.35 5.76 3.48
C LYS A 65 11.26 5.16 4.37
N LEU A 66 10.14 4.73 3.78
CA LEU A 66 9.05 4.08 4.49
C LEU A 66 9.05 2.57 4.20
N GLY A 67 8.36 1.82 5.08
CA GLY A 67 8.27 0.37 5.00
C GLY A 67 9.42 -0.35 5.70
N GLY A 68 9.55 -1.65 5.48
CA GLY A 68 10.64 -2.41 6.09
C GLY A 68 10.44 -3.91 6.23
N ASN A 69 9.37 -4.49 5.65
CA ASN A 69 9.29 -5.95 5.60
C ASN A 69 10.24 -6.52 4.52
N SER A 70 10.57 -7.80 4.65
CA SER A 70 11.51 -8.49 3.76
C SER A 70 11.12 -8.44 2.28
N VAL A 71 9.83 -8.55 1.98
CA VAL A 71 9.32 -8.59 0.60
C VAL A 71 9.33 -7.20 -0.04
N SER A 72 9.05 -6.15 0.72
CA SER A 72 9.18 -4.76 0.30
C SER A 72 10.64 -4.37 0.06
N ALA A 73 11.56 -4.81 0.93
CA ALA A 73 13.00 -4.58 0.73
C ALA A 73 13.49 -5.19 -0.59
N VAL A 74 13.00 -6.40 -0.95
CA VAL A 74 13.27 -7.00 -2.26
C VAL A 74 12.68 -6.16 -3.39
N SER A 75 11.44 -5.70 -3.26
CA SER A 75 10.81 -4.81 -4.25
C SER A 75 11.62 -3.54 -4.49
N LEU A 76 12.02 -2.85 -3.41
CA LEU A 76 12.84 -1.64 -3.49
C LEU A 76 14.21 -1.89 -4.14
N ALA A 77 14.85 -3.02 -3.87
CA ALA A 77 16.15 -3.37 -4.44
C ALA A 77 16.07 -3.80 -5.93
N LYS A 78 14.98 -4.47 -6.31
CA LYS A 78 14.83 -5.08 -7.64
C LYS A 78 13.99 -4.28 -8.63
N ALA A 79 13.17 -3.34 -8.18
CA ALA A 79 12.38 -2.52 -9.09
C ALA A 79 13.28 -1.81 -10.12
N ARG A 80 12.81 -1.82 -11.36
CA ARG A 80 13.40 -1.19 -12.55
C ARG A 80 12.21 -0.56 -13.28
N GLY A 81 11.77 0.57 -12.76
CA GLY A 81 10.51 1.18 -13.09
C GLY A 81 9.81 1.72 -11.86
N GLY A 82 9.19 2.89 -12.02
CA GLY A 82 8.33 3.46 -11.01
C GLY A 82 7.94 4.90 -11.29
N ILE A 83 6.94 5.38 -10.58
CA ILE A 83 6.47 6.75 -10.71
C ILE A 83 6.52 7.42 -9.34
N ALA A 84 7.03 8.64 -9.30
CA ALA A 84 6.87 9.52 -8.17
C ALA A 84 5.92 10.66 -8.56
N LEU A 85 4.98 10.96 -7.67
CA LEU A 85 3.98 11.98 -7.83
C LEU A 85 4.02 12.92 -6.63
N ARG A 86 3.94 14.23 -6.88
CA ARG A 86 3.84 15.23 -5.81
C ARG A 86 2.70 16.21 -6.09
N ILE A 87 1.91 16.48 -5.05
CA ILE A 87 0.86 17.48 -5.05
C ILE A 87 1.40 18.63 -4.18
N PRO A 88 1.73 19.79 -4.76
CA PRO A 88 2.35 20.90 -4.05
C PRO A 88 1.45 21.49 -2.96
N LYS A 89 2.09 22.25 -2.05
CA LYS A 89 1.43 22.89 -0.90
C LYS A 89 0.15 23.63 -1.29
N GLY A 90 -0.93 23.32 -0.56
CA GLY A 90 -2.25 23.95 -0.69
C GLY A 90 -3.03 23.61 -1.97
N LYS A 91 -2.52 22.73 -2.84
CA LYS A 91 -3.21 22.34 -4.07
C LYS A 91 -4.27 21.27 -3.78
N ILE A 92 -5.49 21.54 -4.23
CA ILE A 92 -6.60 20.59 -4.22
C ILE A 92 -6.79 20.09 -5.64
N ILE A 93 -6.62 18.80 -5.86
CA ILE A 93 -6.86 18.14 -7.14
C ILE A 93 -8.25 17.51 -7.08
N GLU A 94 -9.20 18.09 -7.83
CA GLU A 94 -10.60 17.63 -7.85
C GLU A 94 -10.78 16.37 -8.72
N ASP A 95 -9.97 16.23 -9.77
CA ASP A 95 -9.97 15.05 -10.63
C ASP A 95 -9.37 13.83 -9.91
N VAL A 96 -9.91 12.64 -10.20
CA VAL A 96 -9.32 11.38 -9.71
C VAL A 96 -8.03 11.08 -10.47
N LEU A 97 -6.92 10.95 -9.74
CA LEU A 97 -5.67 10.43 -10.30
C LEU A 97 -5.70 8.91 -10.27
N SER A 98 -5.58 8.27 -11.42
CA SER A 98 -5.54 6.80 -11.51
C SER A 98 -4.10 6.31 -11.68
N LEU A 99 -3.70 5.29 -10.92
CA LEU A 99 -2.45 4.55 -11.11
C LEU A 99 -2.77 3.17 -11.68
N ASN A 100 -2.13 2.84 -12.80
CA ASN A 100 -2.32 1.59 -13.52
C ASN A 100 -1.04 0.76 -13.40
N PHE A 101 -1.14 -0.39 -12.73
CA PHE A 101 -0.01 -1.31 -12.57
C PHE A 101 -0.13 -2.46 -13.57
N SER A 102 0.94 -2.67 -14.34
CA SER A 102 1.04 -3.67 -15.42
C SER A 102 2.39 -4.40 -15.38
N GLY A 103 2.49 -5.53 -16.07
CA GLY A 103 3.68 -6.37 -16.12
C GLY A 103 3.94 -7.19 -14.84
N GLU A 104 4.82 -8.18 -15.00
CA GLU A 104 5.32 -9.04 -13.94
C GLU A 104 6.57 -8.47 -13.28
N GLY A 105 6.83 -8.85 -12.03
CA GLY A 105 8.03 -8.47 -11.29
C GLY A 105 7.81 -7.38 -10.25
N HIS A 106 8.80 -6.50 -10.10
CA HIS A 106 8.86 -5.52 -9.02
C HIS A 106 8.62 -4.10 -9.53
N VAL A 107 7.75 -3.35 -8.86
CA VAL A 107 7.43 -1.96 -9.20
C VAL A 107 7.23 -1.12 -7.95
N ARG A 108 7.60 0.16 -8.03
CA ARG A 108 7.46 1.11 -6.91
C ARG A 108 6.75 2.37 -7.34
N ALA A 109 6.01 2.97 -6.41
CA ALA A 109 5.44 4.29 -6.56
C ALA A 109 5.66 5.11 -5.29
N LEU A 110 5.85 6.42 -5.46
CA LEU A 110 5.89 7.41 -4.38
C LEU A 110 4.79 8.44 -4.62
N LEU A 111 3.99 8.73 -3.60
CA LEU A 111 3.03 9.81 -3.61
C LEU A 111 3.30 10.76 -2.44
N VAL A 112 3.54 12.03 -2.73
CA VAL A 112 3.74 13.08 -1.73
C VAL A 112 2.64 14.12 -1.86
N LEU A 113 1.82 14.27 -0.83
CA LEU A 113 0.93 15.41 -0.68
C LEU A 113 1.58 16.37 0.31
N GLU A 114 1.99 17.54 -0.16
CA GLU A 114 2.55 18.57 0.72
C GLU A 114 1.46 19.17 1.64
N GLU A 115 1.84 20.10 2.51
CA GLU A 115 0.93 20.73 3.48
C GLU A 115 -0.36 21.26 2.82
N GLY A 116 -1.52 20.88 3.36
CA GLY A 116 -2.83 21.32 2.87
C GLY A 116 -3.20 20.82 1.47
N ALA A 117 -2.43 19.90 0.88
CA ALA A 117 -2.77 19.31 -0.41
C ALA A 117 -3.88 18.27 -0.29
N ALA A 118 -4.70 18.10 -1.33
CA ALA A 118 -5.75 17.10 -1.38
C ALA A 118 -5.83 16.37 -2.71
N LEU A 119 -6.09 15.06 -2.67
CA LEU A 119 -6.20 14.19 -3.84
C LEU A 119 -7.19 13.04 -3.59
N THR A 120 -7.90 12.62 -4.65
CA THR A 120 -8.46 11.26 -4.74
C THR A 120 -7.58 10.40 -5.63
N LEU A 121 -7.06 9.29 -5.08
CA LEU A 121 -6.25 8.30 -5.79
C LEU A 121 -7.09 7.04 -6.06
N SER A 122 -7.06 6.56 -7.30
CA SER A 122 -7.59 5.25 -7.68
C SER A 122 -6.46 4.34 -8.14
N GLU A 123 -6.41 3.12 -7.63
CA GLU A 123 -5.46 2.10 -8.06
C GLU A 123 -6.14 1.00 -8.87
N GLU A 124 -5.63 0.75 -10.07
CA GLU A 124 -6.06 -0.30 -10.99
C GLU A 124 -4.93 -1.30 -11.23
N PHE A 125 -5.25 -2.58 -11.05
CA PHE A 125 -4.31 -3.68 -11.22
C PHE A 125 -4.73 -4.53 -12.40
N GLY A 126 -3.82 -4.74 -13.35
CA GLY A 126 -3.99 -5.74 -14.41
C GLY A 126 -4.21 -7.14 -13.83
N ALA A 127 -5.09 -7.91 -14.46
CA ALA A 127 -5.33 -9.30 -14.08
C ALA A 127 -4.24 -10.21 -14.68
N GLY A 128 -3.72 -11.15 -13.89
CA GLY A 128 -2.95 -12.29 -14.38
C GLY A 128 -1.43 -12.14 -14.34
N GLU A 129 -0.92 -11.06 -13.78
CA GLU A 129 0.53 -10.79 -13.70
C GLU A 129 1.04 -10.97 -12.27
N THR A 130 2.07 -11.80 -12.10
CA THR A 130 2.69 -12.01 -10.78
C THR A 130 3.55 -10.81 -10.41
N ARG A 131 3.22 -10.13 -9.31
CA ARG A 131 3.77 -8.81 -8.99
C ARG A 131 4.06 -8.63 -7.51
N ASN A 132 5.14 -7.89 -7.23
CA ASN A 132 5.46 -7.32 -5.93
C ASN A 132 5.53 -5.79 -6.04
N ALA A 133 4.45 -5.12 -5.66
CA ALA A 133 4.32 -3.66 -5.72
C ALA A 133 4.65 -3.00 -4.38
N GLY A 134 5.21 -1.80 -4.40
CA GLY A 134 5.36 -0.97 -3.21
C GLY A 134 4.91 0.46 -3.45
N LEU A 135 4.04 0.97 -2.60
CA LEU A 135 3.54 2.34 -2.65
C LEU A 135 3.89 3.07 -1.36
N GLU A 136 4.73 4.10 -1.46
CA GLU A 136 5.06 4.99 -0.35
C GLU A 136 4.21 6.26 -0.43
N ILE A 137 3.53 6.62 0.66
CA ILE A 137 2.66 7.80 0.72
C ILE A 137 3.10 8.69 1.87
N VAL A 138 3.35 9.96 1.56
CA VAL A 138 3.71 11.00 2.53
C VAL A 138 2.62 12.05 2.53
N LEU A 139 1.91 12.19 3.66
CA LEU A 139 0.91 13.24 3.84
C LEU A 139 1.47 14.32 4.77
N GLY A 140 1.69 15.51 4.22
CA GLY A 140 2.05 16.72 4.95
C GLY A 140 0.93 17.21 5.87
N ALA A 141 1.21 18.24 6.66
CA ALA A 141 0.24 18.72 7.63
C ALA A 141 -1.05 19.21 6.95
N ASN A 142 -2.22 18.89 7.50
CA ASN A 142 -3.54 19.17 6.91
C ASN A 142 -3.79 18.55 5.51
N ALA A 143 -2.92 17.66 5.02
CA ALA A 143 -3.13 17.00 3.74
C ALA A 143 -4.26 15.96 3.82
N ARG A 144 -4.98 15.75 2.71
CA ARG A 144 -6.13 14.83 2.63
C ARG A 144 -5.98 13.89 1.45
N LEU A 145 -5.99 12.59 1.71
CA LEU A 145 -5.98 11.58 0.66
C LEU A 145 -7.18 10.65 0.83
N ASP A 146 -8.03 10.62 -0.19
CA ASP A 146 -9.03 9.56 -0.36
C ASP A 146 -8.48 8.55 -1.37
N HIS A 147 -8.39 7.29 -0.98
CA HIS A 147 -7.71 6.24 -1.72
C HIS A 147 -8.66 5.06 -1.99
N VAL A 148 -8.91 4.78 -3.26
CA VAL A 148 -9.78 3.69 -3.70
C VAL A 148 -8.94 2.65 -4.43
N ARG A 149 -9.13 1.39 -4.06
CA ARG A 149 -8.39 0.29 -4.65
C ARG A 149 -9.31 -0.88 -4.98
N VAL A 150 -9.19 -1.38 -6.21
CA VAL A 150 -9.90 -2.57 -6.68
C VAL A 150 -8.88 -3.62 -7.13
N SER A 151 -8.85 -4.75 -6.45
CA SER A 151 -8.04 -5.91 -6.83
C SER A 151 -8.94 -6.95 -7.51
N PRO A 152 -8.84 -7.10 -8.85
CA PRO A 152 -9.72 -8.01 -9.60
C PRO A 152 -9.41 -9.48 -9.30
N ILE A 153 -10.26 -10.38 -9.80
CA ILE A 153 -9.97 -11.81 -9.76
C ILE A 153 -8.72 -12.09 -10.60
N SER A 154 -7.79 -12.89 -10.08
CA SER A 154 -6.59 -13.27 -10.81
C SER A 154 -6.16 -14.72 -10.53
N ASP A 155 -5.39 -15.31 -11.46
CA ASP A 155 -4.69 -16.58 -11.25
C ASP A 155 -3.20 -16.38 -10.89
N ALA A 156 -2.77 -15.12 -10.72
CA ALA A 156 -1.40 -14.76 -10.39
C ALA A 156 -1.18 -14.57 -8.88
N VAL A 157 0.09 -14.34 -8.51
CA VAL A 157 0.46 -13.95 -7.15
C VAL A 157 0.68 -12.44 -7.11
N GLN A 158 -0.12 -11.72 -6.32
CA GLN A 158 -0.05 -10.28 -6.19
C GLN A 158 0.25 -9.92 -4.73
N VAL A 159 1.42 -9.35 -4.51
CA VAL A 159 1.85 -8.86 -3.20
C VAL A 159 2.07 -7.38 -3.27
N GLU A 160 1.63 -6.66 -2.26
CA GLU A 160 1.83 -5.24 -2.16
C GLU A 160 2.12 -4.79 -0.72
N GLU A 161 3.02 -3.83 -0.59
CA GLU A 161 3.18 -3.02 0.62
C GLU A 161 2.77 -1.58 0.34
N ILE A 162 1.85 -1.04 1.15
CA ILE A 162 1.52 0.38 1.16
C ILE A 162 2.02 0.96 2.49
N SER A 163 3.02 1.83 2.41
CA SER A 163 3.67 2.43 3.57
C SER A 163 3.37 3.92 3.64
N LEU A 164 2.77 4.36 4.74
CA LEU A 164 2.22 5.71 4.89
C LEU A 164 2.75 6.41 6.13
N THR A 165 3.08 7.69 6.00
CA THR A 165 3.31 8.60 7.13
C THR A 165 2.38 9.80 7.04
N LEU A 166 1.72 10.12 8.16
CA LEU A 166 0.79 11.22 8.29
C LEU A 166 1.33 12.26 9.27
N ALA A 167 1.50 13.49 8.80
CA ALA A 167 1.83 14.63 9.64
C ALA A 167 0.58 15.20 10.34
N ARG A 168 0.76 16.31 11.06
CA ARG A 168 -0.26 16.92 11.91
C ARG A 168 -1.55 17.20 11.14
N ASP A 169 -2.69 16.82 11.72
CA ASP A 169 -4.03 17.05 11.15
C ASP A 169 -4.22 16.49 9.72
N ALA A 170 -3.35 15.57 9.27
CA ALA A 170 -3.48 14.90 7.98
C ALA A 170 -4.51 13.77 8.06
N VAL A 171 -5.26 13.56 6.97
CA VAL A 171 -6.33 12.56 6.92
C VAL A 171 -6.12 11.61 5.75
N TYR A 172 -6.06 10.33 6.05
CA TYR A 172 -6.06 9.25 5.06
C TYR A 172 -7.36 8.46 5.15
N ARG A 173 -8.06 8.31 4.03
CA ARG A 173 -9.21 7.39 3.91
C ARG A 173 -8.93 6.39 2.80
N ALA A 174 -9.16 5.12 3.09
CA ALA A 174 -8.92 4.05 2.15
C ALA A 174 -10.11 3.09 2.03
N HIS A 175 -10.43 2.72 0.80
CA HIS A 175 -11.53 1.85 0.44
C HIS A 175 -11.01 0.72 -0.45
N PHE A 176 -11.07 -0.52 0.04
CA PHE A 176 -10.56 -1.71 -0.63
C PHE A 176 -11.68 -2.63 -1.12
N ALA A 177 -11.64 -3.05 -2.37
CA ALA A 177 -12.47 -4.13 -2.89
C ALA A 177 -11.57 -5.24 -3.44
N ASN A 178 -11.63 -6.43 -2.82
CA ASN A 178 -10.78 -7.56 -3.16
C ASN A 178 -11.60 -8.74 -3.67
N PHE A 179 -11.32 -9.18 -4.89
CA PHE A 179 -11.95 -10.36 -5.49
C PHE A 179 -11.04 -11.60 -5.50
N GLY A 180 -9.79 -11.44 -5.07
CA GLY A 180 -8.84 -12.51 -4.76
C GLY A 180 -8.01 -13.00 -5.93
N ALA A 181 -6.90 -13.65 -5.60
CA ALA A 181 -5.99 -14.22 -6.60
C ALA A 181 -5.58 -15.66 -6.24
N LYS A 182 -4.63 -16.25 -6.96
CA LYS A 182 -3.94 -17.46 -6.49
C LYS A 182 -3.33 -17.21 -5.11
N LEU A 183 -2.72 -16.04 -4.94
CA LEU A 183 -2.41 -15.42 -3.65
C LEU A 183 -2.43 -13.90 -3.84
N SER A 184 -3.38 -13.21 -3.22
CA SER A 184 -3.35 -11.75 -3.10
C SER A 184 -3.05 -11.37 -1.66
N ARG A 185 -2.07 -10.48 -1.44
CA ARG A 185 -1.76 -9.92 -0.13
C ARG A 185 -1.47 -8.43 -0.24
N ILE A 186 -2.19 -7.64 0.55
CA ILE A 186 -1.95 -6.20 0.73
C ILE A 186 -1.54 -5.99 2.19
N GLU A 187 -0.36 -5.42 2.39
CA GLU A 187 0.14 -5.04 3.71
C GLU A 187 0.18 -3.52 3.82
N LEU A 188 -0.52 -2.97 4.82
CA LEU A 188 -0.55 -1.54 5.09
C LEU A 188 0.22 -1.21 6.37
N ALA A 189 1.26 -0.41 6.26
CA ALA A 189 2.00 0.15 7.39
C ALA A 189 1.70 1.65 7.49
N ILE A 190 0.93 2.06 8.50
CA ILE A 190 0.47 3.45 8.67
C ILE A 190 1.07 4.03 9.95
N ALA A 191 1.81 5.12 9.82
CA ALA A 191 2.34 5.89 10.95
C ALA A 191 1.61 7.24 11.09
N LEU A 192 0.86 7.40 12.18
CA LEU A 192 0.23 8.66 12.58
C LEU A 192 1.26 9.45 13.41
N ASN A 193 2.10 10.21 12.71
CA ASN A 193 3.29 10.88 13.26
C ASN A 193 3.02 12.34 13.70
N GLY A 194 1.87 12.91 13.34
CA GLY A 194 1.44 14.23 13.81
C GLY A 194 0.19 14.16 14.67
N GLU A 195 0.11 15.07 15.64
CA GLU A 195 -1.10 15.23 16.47
C GLU A 195 -2.31 15.47 15.55
N GLY A 196 -3.48 14.90 15.88
CA GLY A 196 -4.69 15.06 15.06
C GLY A 196 -4.69 14.25 13.76
N ALA A 197 -3.65 13.48 13.45
CA ALA A 197 -3.64 12.63 12.26
C ALA A 197 -4.68 11.50 12.34
N GLU A 198 -5.35 11.23 11.22
CA GLU A 198 -6.45 10.28 11.14
C GLU A 198 -6.27 9.28 9.99
N ALA A 199 -6.53 8.00 10.25
CA ALA A 199 -6.55 6.94 9.23
C ALA A 199 -7.85 6.11 9.29
N HIS A 200 -8.62 6.13 8.20
CA HIS A 200 -9.88 5.42 8.09
C HIS A 200 -9.82 4.39 6.98
N LEU A 201 -9.81 3.11 7.34
CA LEU A 201 -9.75 1.99 6.41
C LEU A 201 -11.08 1.28 6.37
N SER A 202 -11.54 0.97 5.16
CA SER A 202 -12.65 0.05 4.95
C SER A 202 -12.35 -0.89 3.80
N GLY A 203 -12.82 -2.12 3.90
CA GLY A 203 -12.62 -3.10 2.84
C GLY A 203 -13.69 -4.17 2.78
N VAL A 204 -13.91 -4.68 1.58
CA VAL A 204 -14.72 -5.87 1.32
C VAL A 204 -13.92 -6.88 0.52
N SER A 205 -13.93 -8.14 0.96
CA SER A 205 -13.40 -9.27 0.18
C SER A 205 -14.53 -10.20 -0.21
N VAL A 206 -14.74 -10.43 -1.50
CA VAL A 206 -15.76 -11.35 -2.04
C VAL A 206 -15.06 -12.42 -2.86
N LEU A 207 -14.93 -13.63 -2.30
CA LEU A 207 -14.04 -14.66 -2.83
C LEU A 207 -14.76 -15.99 -3.09
N SER A 208 -14.38 -16.69 -4.17
CA SER A 208 -14.70 -18.10 -4.40
C SER A 208 -13.46 -18.84 -4.89
N ASP A 209 -13.03 -19.89 -4.18
CA ASP A 209 -11.83 -20.69 -4.51
C ASP A 209 -10.56 -19.85 -4.81
N ARG A 210 -10.42 -18.72 -4.10
CA ARG A 210 -9.32 -17.75 -4.23
C ARG A 210 -8.83 -17.30 -2.87
N HIS A 211 -7.65 -16.69 -2.85
CA HIS A 211 -7.00 -16.16 -1.64
C HIS A 211 -6.90 -14.64 -1.69
N ALA A 212 -7.31 -13.99 -0.61
CA ALA A 212 -7.03 -12.57 -0.36
C ALA A 212 -6.67 -12.35 1.11
N ASP A 213 -5.61 -11.59 1.33
CA ASP A 213 -5.08 -11.27 2.65
C ASP A 213 -4.87 -9.76 2.77
N VAL A 214 -5.53 -9.15 3.75
CA VAL A 214 -5.29 -7.75 4.10
C VAL A 214 -4.67 -7.71 5.49
N THR A 215 -3.43 -7.26 5.56
CA THR A 215 -2.70 -7.06 6.81
C THR A 215 -2.51 -5.57 7.05
N THR A 216 -2.78 -5.11 8.26
CA THR A 216 -2.70 -3.70 8.64
C THR A 216 -1.89 -3.54 9.93
N GLN A 217 -1.00 -2.57 9.94
CA GLN A 217 -0.28 -2.10 11.11
C GLN A 217 -0.45 -0.59 11.22
N VAL A 218 -1.20 -0.14 12.22
CA VAL A 218 -1.40 1.29 12.51
C VAL A 218 -0.61 1.66 13.76
N SER A 219 0.30 2.62 13.64
CA SER A 219 1.10 3.17 14.73
C SER A 219 0.60 4.57 15.08
N HIS A 220 0.01 4.70 16.27
CA HIS A 220 -0.25 5.99 16.91
C HIS A 220 1.04 6.45 17.60
N ALA A 221 1.91 7.12 16.84
CA ALA A 221 3.24 7.53 17.30
C ALA A 221 3.20 8.75 18.24
N VAL A 222 2.16 9.57 18.10
CA VAL A 222 1.88 10.74 18.95
C VAL A 222 0.42 10.75 19.39
N GLY A 223 0.09 11.62 20.35
CA GLY A 223 -1.25 11.69 20.96
C GLY A 223 -2.32 12.29 20.05
N ARG A 224 -3.58 12.15 20.49
CA ARG A 224 -4.77 12.71 19.84
C ARG A 224 -4.89 12.32 18.36
N THR A 225 -4.51 11.09 18.04
CA THR A 225 -4.60 10.51 16.70
C THR A 225 -5.78 9.53 16.64
N GLN A 226 -6.39 9.37 15.47
CA GLN A 226 -7.58 8.53 15.30
C GLN A 226 -7.37 7.46 14.23
N SER A 227 -7.87 6.25 14.48
CA SER A 227 -7.96 5.24 13.43
C SER A 227 -9.24 4.41 13.48
N THR A 228 -9.78 4.10 12.30
CA THR A 228 -10.92 3.17 12.17
C THR A 228 -10.64 2.16 11.09
N GLN A 229 -10.97 0.89 11.34
CA GLN A 229 -10.73 -0.20 10.41
C GLN A 229 -11.98 -1.09 10.33
N LEU A 230 -12.62 -1.15 9.17
CA LEU A 230 -13.81 -1.98 8.93
C LEU A 230 -13.60 -2.92 7.74
N PHE A 231 -13.40 -4.21 8.01
CA PHE A 231 -13.22 -5.21 6.96
C PHE A 231 -14.35 -6.24 6.98
N LYS A 232 -15.01 -6.42 5.84
CA LYS A 232 -16.08 -7.41 5.64
C LYS A 232 -15.65 -8.47 4.63
N LYS A 233 -16.08 -9.70 4.84
CA LYS A 233 -15.70 -10.83 3.99
C LYS A 233 -16.94 -11.63 3.61
N VAL A 234 -17.00 -12.09 2.37
CA VAL A 234 -17.98 -13.06 1.86
C VAL A 234 -17.18 -14.13 1.13
N VAL A 235 -17.30 -15.39 1.57
CA VAL A 235 -16.46 -16.49 1.07
C VAL A 235 -17.30 -17.70 0.67
N SER A 236 -16.92 -18.33 -0.44
CA SER A 236 -17.49 -19.59 -0.91
C SER A 236 -16.41 -20.59 -1.35
N GLY A 237 -16.79 -21.86 -1.42
CA GLY A 237 -15.90 -22.94 -1.85
C GLY A 237 -14.69 -23.11 -0.92
N LYS A 238 -13.50 -23.21 -1.50
CA LYS A 238 -12.21 -23.33 -0.81
C LYS A 238 -11.51 -21.98 -0.63
N ALA A 239 -12.25 -20.87 -0.74
CA ALA A 239 -11.67 -19.54 -0.60
C ALA A 239 -11.07 -19.29 0.79
N GLN A 240 -10.02 -18.47 0.83
CA GLN A 240 -9.39 -18.02 2.07
C GLN A 240 -9.34 -16.49 2.10
N ALA A 241 -10.13 -15.88 2.98
CA ALA A 241 -10.15 -14.43 3.21
C ALA A 241 -9.55 -14.09 4.58
N VAL A 242 -8.36 -13.51 4.57
CA VAL A 242 -7.59 -13.16 5.76
C VAL A 242 -7.68 -11.66 6.02
N TYR A 243 -7.90 -11.31 7.28
CA TYR A 243 -7.68 -9.96 7.78
C TYR A 243 -6.87 -10.05 9.07
N GLN A 244 -5.73 -9.36 9.10
CA GLN A 244 -4.88 -9.24 10.29
C GLN A 244 -4.67 -7.76 10.59
N GLY A 245 -5.12 -7.31 11.76
CA GLY A 245 -4.97 -5.93 12.19
C GLY A 245 -4.17 -5.82 13.47
N LYS A 246 -3.14 -4.97 13.44
CA LYS A 246 -2.29 -4.61 14.57
C LYS A 246 -2.36 -3.10 14.80
N VAL A 247 -2.62 -2.70 16.03
CA VAL A 247 -2.56 -1.30 16.46
C VAL A 247 -1.48 -1.17 17.53
N VAL A 248 -0.60 -0.19 17.37
CA VAL A 248 0.44 0.14 18.33
C VAL A 248 0.21 1.58 18.79
N VAL A 249 0.07 1.78 20.10
CA VAL A 249 0.00 3.11 20.70
C VAL A 249 1.31 3.36 21.43
N ALA A 250 2.07 4.36 20.97
CA ALA A 250 3.36 4.68 21.56
C ALA A 250 3.22 5.24 22.98
N HIS A 251 4.26 5.09 23.79
CA HIS A 251 4.32 5.76 25.08
C HIS A 251 4.22 7.29 24.89
N GLY A 252 3.32 7.95 25.62
CA GLY A 252 3.06 9.39 25.47
C GLY A 252 2.01 9.76 24.42
N ALA A 253 1.47 8.81 23.65
CA ALA A 253 0.41 9.04 22.67
C ALA A 253 -0.99 9.17 23.29
N ASN A 254 -1.13 10.04 24.31
CA ASN A 254 -2.35 10.24 25.08
C ASN A 254 -3.51 10.75 24.20
N GLY A 255 -4.73 10.27 24.47
CA GLY A 255 -5.93 10.68 23.73
C GLY A 255 -6.07 10.07 22.33
N SER A 256 -5.27 9.05 22.00
CA SER A 256 -5.44 8.27 20.76
C SER A 256 -6.70 7.39 20.84
N ASP A 257 -7.52 7.36 19.79
CA ASP A 257 -8.68 6.46 19.66
C ASP A 257 -8.47 5.53 18.45
N SER A 258 -8.73 4.24 18.64
CA SER A 258 -8.67 3.25 17.57
C SER A 258 -9.83 2.28 17.65
N ARG A 259 -10.49 2.04 16.51
CA ARG A 259 -11.59 1.07 16.39
C ARG A 259 -11.32 0.08 15.26
N GLN A 260 -11.37 -1.21 15.57
CA GLN A 260 -11.18 -2.28 14.60
C GLN A 260 -12.39 -3.21 14.59
N THR A 261 -12.93 -3.47 13.41
CA THR A 261 -14.07 -4.39 13.21
C THR A 261 -13.80 -5.23 11.97
N ALA A 262 -13.81 -6.55 12.16
CA ALA A 262 -13.78 -7.52 11.09
C ALA A 262 -15.03 -8.40 11.16
N LYS A 263 -15.74 -8.57 10.04
CA LYS A 263 -16.94 -9.42 9.93
C LYS A 263 -16.79 -10.36 8.73
N ALA A 264 -17.29 -11.58 8.89
CA ALA A 264 -17.35 -12.61 7.85
C ALA A 264 -18.79 -13.12 7.77
#